data_AF-A0A0F9E2X2-F1
#
_entry.id   AF-A0A0F9E2X2-F1
#
_cell.length_a   1.000
_cell.length_b   1.000
_cell.length_c   1.000
_cell.angle_alpha   90.00
_cell.angle_beta   90.00
_cell.angle_gamma   90.00
#
_symmetry.space_group_name_H-M   'P 1'
#
loop_
_entity.id
_entity.type
_entity.pdbx_description
1 polymer ?
#
loop_
_entity_poly.entity_id
_entity_poly.type
_entity_poly.pdbx_seq_one_letter_code
_entity_poly.pdbx_strand_id
1 'polypeptide(L)' 'MSQEGISFTRSPAKHGKYYVITIPNDYIKSGEVDPDMIYKVILKPLKKVGNKNQ' A
#
# COMPACT_ATOMS: atom_id res chain seq x y z
N MET A 1 -0.78 13.47 16.67
CA MET A 1 0.40 13.20 15.84
C MET A 1 -0.06 12.34 14.67
N SER A 2 -0.01 12.88 13.46
CA SER A 2 -0.37 12.17 12.23
C SER A 2 0.64 11.04 11.99
N GLN A 3 0.19 9.79 12.04
CA GLN A 3 0.98 8.64 11.61
C GLN A 3 1.14 8.73 10.09
N GLU A 4 2.18 9.43 9.63
CA GLU A 4 2.54 9.52 8.21
C GLU A 4 3.04 8.15 7.73
N GLY A 5 2.12 7.34 7.22
CA GLY A 5 2.44 6.11 6.51
C GLY A 5 2.60 6.37 5.02
N ILE A 6 3.53 5.68 4.37
CA ILE A 6 3.70 5.73 2.91
C ILE A 6 2.46 5.12 2.26
N SER A 7 1.81 5.88 1.37
CA SER A 7 0.61 5.43 0.66
C SER A 7 0.94 5.10 -0.79
N PHE A 8 0.77 3.84 -1.16
CA PHE A 8 0.93 3.39 -2.55
C PHE A 8 -0.41 3.52 -3.28
N THR A 9 -0.44 4.26 -4.39
CA THR A 9 -1.65 4.46 -5.21
C THR A 9 -1.89 3.34 -6.21
N ARG A 10 -0.89 2.49 -6.47
CA ARG A 10 -1.04 1.34 -7.36
C ARG A 10 -1.79 0.21 -6.64
N SER A 11 -2.76 -0.37 -7.34
CA SER A 11 -3.45 -1.56 -6.88
C SER A 11 -2.45 -2.72 -6.70
N PRO A 12 -2.51 -3.46 -5.59
CA PRO A 12 -1.71 -4.66 -5.40
C PRO A 12 -1.98 -5.68 -6.52
N ALA A 13 -0.94 -6.39 -6.96
CA ALA A 13 -1.09 -7.46 -7.94
C ALA A 13 -1.67 -8.71 -7.26
N LYS A 14 -2.67 -9.36 -7.87
CA LYS A 14 -3.23 -10.62 -7.35
C LYS A 14 -2.42 -11.80 -7.87
N HIS A 15 -1.87 -12.61 -6.96
CA HIS A 15 -1.15 -13.83 -7.27
C HIS A 15 -1.80 -15.01 -6.55
N GLY A 16 -2.69 -15.72 -7.25
CA GLY A 16 -3.44 -16.83 -6.69
C GLY A 16 -4.29 -16.42 -5.49
N LYS A 17 -3.87 -16.85 -4.29
CA LYS A 17 -4.57 -16.62 -3.01
C LYS A 17 -4.04 -15.40 -2.24
N TYR A 18 -3.00 -14.72 -2.71
CA TYR A 18 -2.40 -13.57 -2.03
C TYR A 18 -2.32 -12.33 -2.95
N TYR A 19 -2.13 -11.18 -2.32
CA TYR A 19 -1.86 -9.92 -3.00
C TYR A 19 -0.40 -9.53 -2.77
N VAL A 20 0.27 -9.07 -3.84
CA VAL A 20 1.66 -8.61 -3.81
C VAL A 20 1.66 -7.10 -3.95
N ILE A 21 2.35 -6.44 -3.03
CA ILE A 21 2.64 -5.01 -3.09
C ILE A 21 4.12 -4.87 -3.37
N THR A 22 4.47 -4.19 -4.46
CA THR A 22 5.87 -3.91 -4.78
C THR A 22 6.22 -2.55 -4.20
N ILE A 23 7.22 -2.52 -3.33
CA ILE A 23 7.81 -1.27 -2.83
C ILE A 23 8.79 -0.76 -3.90
N PRO A 24 8.62 0.46 -4.42
CA PRO A 24 9.59 1.01 -5.37
C PRO A 24 10.99 1.13 -4.73
N ASN A 25 12.02 0.79 -5.50
CA ASN A 25 13.40 0.78 -5.00
C ASN A 25 13.88 2.15 -4.48
N ASP A 26 13.26 3.24 -4.94
CA ASP A 26 13.62 4.60 -4.51
C ASP A 26 13.39 4.80 -3.02
N TYR A 27 12.37 4.17 -2.43
CA TYR A 27 12.11 4.21 -0.98
C TYR A 27 13.16 3.43 -0.16
N ILE A 28 13.78 2.42 -0.76
CA ILE A 28 14.87 1.67 -0.14
C ILE A 28 16.16 2.49 -0.22
N LYS A 29 16.43 3.09 -1.38
CA LYS A 29 17.61 3.93 -1.62
C LYS A 29 17.60 5.23 -0.80
N SER A 30 16.42 5.80 -0.57
CA SER A 30 16.25 7.00 0.27
C SER A 30 16.40 6.71 1.77
N GLY A 31 16.36 5.42 2.17
CA GLY A 31 16.35 5.01 3.57
C GLY A 31 14.97 5.11 4.24
N GLU A 32 13.91 5.39 3.49
CA GLU A 32 12.54 5.44 4.03
C GLU A 32 11.99 4.03 4.34
N VAL A 33 12.50 3.00 3.64
CA VAL A 33 12.17 1.59 3.87
C VAL A 33 13.45 0.77 4.00
N ASP A 34 13.63 0.15 5.16
CA ASP A 34 14.68 -0.81 5.45
C ASP A 34 14.15 -2.24 5.17
N PRO A 35 14.73 -2.98 4.21
CA PRO A 35 14.26 -4.32 3.87
C PRO A 35 14.38 -5.34 5.02
N ASP A 36 15.21 -5.09 6.02
CA ASP A 36 15.42 -5.99 7.17
C ASP A 36 14.49 -5.69 8.35
N MET A 37 13.60 -4.69 8.23
CA MET A 37 12.64 -4.29 9.26
C MET A 37 11.24 -4.90 9.08
N ILE A 38 10.50 -5.00 10.18
CA ILE A 38 9.08 -5.41 10.20
C ILE A 38 8.16 -4.19 10.08
N TYR A 39 7.29 -4.20 9.08
CA TYR A 39 6.30 -3.13 8.84
C TYR A 39 4.87 -3.58 9.11
N LYS A 40 4.05 -2.64 9.60
CA LYS A 40 2.60 -2.81 9.68
C LYS A 40 1.94 -2.33 8.39
N VAL A 41 1.28 -3.23 7.68
CA VAL A 41 0.48 -2.89 6.49
C VAL A 41 -0.98 -2.64 6.89
N ILE A 42 -1.55 -1.52 6.45
CA ILE A 42 -2.95 -1.14 6.72
C ILE A 42 -3.69 -1.02 5.39
N LEU A 43 -4.66 -1.89 5.14
CA LEU A 43 -5.54 -1.78 3.98
C LEU A 43 -6.64 -0.74 4.26
N LYS A 44 -6.65 0.36 3.51
CA LYS A 44 -7.73 1.33 3.56
C LYS A 44 -8.81 0.95 2.54
N PRO A 45 -10.09 0.91 2.94
CA PRO A 45 -11.16 0.69 1.98
C PRO A 45 -11.12 1.82 0.94
N LEU A 46 -11.15 1.45 -0.34
CA LEU A 46 -11.47 2.40 -1.38
C LEU A 46 -12.89 2.89 -1.05
N LYS A 47 -13.05 4.19 -0.79
CA LYS A 47 -14.39 4.77 -0.68
C LYS A 47 -15.16 4.28 -1.91
N LYS A 48 -16.22 3.49 -1.72
CA LYS A 48 -17.16 3.20 -2.80
C LYS A 48 -17.61 4.58 -3.29
N VAL A 49 -17.12 5.00 -4.45
CA VAL A 49 -17.79 6.04 -5.21
C VAL A 49 -19.18 5.46 -5.40
N GLY A 50 -20.16 6.03 -4.70
CA GLY A 50 -21.50 5.44 -4.66
C GLY A 50 -21.97 5.21 -6.08
N ASN A 51 -22.36 3.98 -6.40
CA ASN A 51 -23.32 3.77 -7.48
C ASN A 51 -24.62 4.44 -7.03
N LYS A 52 -24.73 5.75 -7.26
CA LYS A 52 -26.02 6.39 -7.50
C LYS A 52 -26.30 6.11 -8.97
N ASN A 53 -27.05 5.04 -9.23
CA ASN A 53 -27.96 4.86 -10.36
C ASN A 53 -28.40 3.39 -10.36
N GLN A 54 -29.47 3.13 -9.61
CA GLN A 54 -30.61 2.32 -10.03
C GLN A 54 -31.82 2.79 -9.23
#